data_AF-A0A415JN51-F1
#
_entry.id   AF-A0A415JN51-F1
#
_cell.length_a   1.000
_cell.length_b   1.000
_cell.length_c   1.000
_cell.angle_alpha   90.00
_cell.angle_beta   90.00
_cell.angle_gamma   90.00
#
_symmetry.space_group_name_H-M   'P 1'
#
loop_
_entity.id
_entity.type
_entity.pdbx_description
1 polymer ?
#
loop_
_entity_poly.entity_id
_entity_poly.type
_entity_poly.pdbx_seq_one_letter_code
_entity_poly.pdbx_strand_id
1 'polypeptide(L)'
;MKANKRDVRRVINLARGYDRNLCGRDFLICYGSGDDARMLEVSFSKKRFNHLVGIDINRCNVKPWVVYKKALAGTLTPHDLGSSLSQYFPSKITAARMMNAFISTATHVSEVNPHRQKSMRIYGCRAMQLSSPSVA
;
A
#
# COMPACT_ATOMS: atom_id res chain seq x y z
N MET A 1 9.95 2.74 -18.22
CA MET A 1 10.85 3.74 -17.61
C MET A 1 11.98 2.99 -16.89
N LYS A 2 13.24 3.45 -16.99
CA LYS A 2 14.33 2.85 -16.19
C LYS A 2 14.22 3.33 -14.75
N ALA A 3 14.33 2.43 -13.79
CA ALA A 3 14.34 2.80 -12.38
C ALA A 3 15.58 3.62 -12.01
N ASN A 4 15.42 4.64 -11.17
CA ASN A 4 16.53 5.39 -10.58
C ASN A 4 16.65 5.13 -9.07
N LYS A 5 17.69 5.68 -8.44
CA LYS A 5 17.95 5.53 -7.00
C LYS A 5 16.79 6.03 -6.12
N ARG A 6 16.07 7.07 -6.53
CA ARG A 6 14.92 7.62 -5.79
C ARG A 6 13.73 6.67 -5.83
N ASP A 7 13.46 6.07 -6.98
CA ASP A 7 12.37 5.11 -7.14
C ASP A 7 12.63 3.82 -6.36
N VAL A 8 13.87 3.33 -6.39
CA VAL A 8 14.30 2.19 -5.57
C VAL A 8 14.08 2.46 -4.08
N ARG A 9 14.46 3.64 -3.59
CA ARG A 9 14.26 4.02 -2.18
C ARG A 9 12.78 4.08 -1.80
N ARG A 10 11.92 4.56 -2.70
CA ARG A 10 10.46 4.55 -2.50
C ARG A 10 9.92 3.12 -2.39
N VAL A 11 10.37 2.21 -3.27
CA VAL A 11 9.98 0.79 -3.23
C VAL A 11 10.44 0.13 -1.93
N ILE A 12 11.68 0.38 -1.48
CA ILE A 12 12.21 -0.15 -0.21
C ILE A 12 11.36 0.33 0.97
N ASN A 13 11.08 1.64 1.05
CA ASN A 13 10.29 2.20 2.15
C ASN A 13 8.86 1.62 2.16
N LEU A 14 8.27 1.45 0.98
CA LEU A 14 6.96 0.83 0.85
C LEU A 14 6.98 -0.65 1.20
N ALA A 15 8.00 -1.42 0.82
CA ALA A 15 8.11 -2.82 1.20
C ALA A 15 8.13 -2.98 2.73
N ARG A 16 8.87 -2.12 3.44
CA ARG A 16 8.92 -2.12 4.92
C ARG A 16 7.60 -1.66 5.57
N GLY A 17 6.89 -0.73 4.96
CA GLY A 17 5.55 -0.35 5.41
C GLY A 17 4.55 -1.48 5.19
N TYR A 18 4.55 -2.03 3.99
CA TYR A 18 3.73 -3.16 3.58
C TYR A 18 3.92 -4.37 4.48
N ASP A 19 5.16 -4.76 4.76
CA ASP A 19 5.46 -5.91 5.62
C ASP A 19 4.90 -5.74 7.04
N ARG A 20 5.05 -4.54 7.62
CA ARG A 20 4.59 -4.24 8.98
C ARG A 20 3.07 -4.14 9.09
N ASN A 21 2.44 -3.46 8.12
CA ASN A 21 1.08 -2.97 8.27
C ASN A 21 0.05 -3.69 7.38
N LEU A 22 0.47 -4.30 6.28
CA LEU A 22 -0.44 -4.82 5.25
C LEU A 22 -0.30 -6.33 5.03
N CYS A 23 0.93 -6.84 4.94
CA CYS A 23 1.20 -8.20 4.51
C CYS A 23 0.60 -9.24 5.47
N GLY A 24 -0.15 -10.19 4.91
CA GLY A 24 -0.80 -11.26 5.67
C GLY A 24 -2.05 -10.84 6.41
N ARG A 25 -2.58 -9.64 6.12
CA ARG A 25 -3.81 -9.11 6.70
C ARG A 25 -4.88 -8.95 5.63
N ASP A 26 -6.11 -9.24 6.02
CA ASP A 26 -7.31 -8.97 5.24
C ASP A 26 -7.99 -7.72 5.80
N PHE A 27 -8.44 -6.85 4.90
CA PHE A 27 -9.08 -5.59 5.25
C PHE A 27 -10.44 -5.50 4.58
N LEU A 28 -11.47 -5.14 5.35
CA LEU A 28 -12.71 -4.61 4.81
C LEU A 28 -12.63 -3.09 4.82
N ILE A 29 -12.64 -2.49 3.63
CA ILE A 29 -12.65 -1.04 3.45
C ILE A 29 -14.09 -0.60 3.24
N CYS A 30 -14.66 0.10 4.22
CA CYS A 30 -15.96 0.76 4.08
C CYS A 30 -15.74 2.20 3.60
N TYR A 31 -16.43 2.61 2.53
CA TYR A 31 -16.33 3.95 1.94
C TYR A 31 -17.70 4.43 1.47
N GLY A 32 -17.93 5.75 1.48
CA GLY A 32 -19.27 6.34 1.27
C GLY A 32 -19.82 6.92 2.58
N SER A 33 -21.07 7.38 2.55
CA SER A 33 -21.70 8.08 3.67
C SER A 33 -23.13 7.62 3.88
N GLY A 34 -23.54 7.47 5.15
CA GLY A 34 -24.91 7.09 5.50
C GLY A 34 -25.32 5.76 4.88
N ASP A 35 -26.48 5.76 4.23
CA ASP A 35 -27.08 4.56 3.62
C ASP A 35 -26.38 4.13 2.31
N ASP A 36 -25.51 4.96 1.73
CA ASP A 36 -24.76 4.68 0.49
C ASP A 36 -23.36 4.08 0.75
N ALA A 37 -23.12 3.56 1.94
CA ALA A 37 -21.84 2.93 2.27
C ALA A 37 -21.59 1.68 1.41
N ARG A 38 -20.43 1.64 0.77
CA ARG A 38 -19.92 0.51 0.00
C ARG A 38 -18.79 -0.17 0.76
N MET A 39 -18.62 -1.45 0.50
CA MET A 39 -17.59 -2.27 1.13
C MET A 39 -16.68 -2.89 0.07
N LEU A 40 -15.39 -2.89 0.33
CA LEU A 40 -14.39 -3.55 -0.51
C LEU A 40 -13.49 -4.42 0.37
N GLU A 41 -13.53 -5.72 0.15
CA GLU A 41 -12.62 -6.66 0.79
C GLU A 41 -11.29 -6.72 0.02
N VAL A 42 -10.18 -6.63 0.74
CA VAL A 42 -8.84 -6.63 0.16
C VAL A 42 -7.89 -7.47 0.99
N SER A 43 -7.28 -8.47 0.35
CA SER A 43 -6.21 -9.29 0.93
C SER A 43 -4.84 -8.87 0.41
N PHE A 44 -3.89 -8.66 1.31
CA PHE A 44 -2.53 -8.29 0.96
C PHE A 44 -1.55 -9.44 1.18
N SER A 45 -0.98 -9.98 0.09
CA SER A 45 0.06 -11.01 0.16
C SER A 45 1.40 -10.57 -0.41
N LYS A 46 2.50 -11.07 0.18
CA LYS A 46 3.89 -10.89 -0.31
C LYS A 46 4.07 -11.18 -1.81
N LYS A 47 3.27 -12.11 -2.37
CA LYS A 47 3.32 -12.50 -3.79
C LYS A 47 2.78 -11.40 -4.73
N ARG A 48 2.01 -10.44 -4.21
CA ARG A 48 1.34 -9.38 -4.97
C ARG A 48 1.93 -8.00 -4.72
N PHE A 49 3.00 -7.88 -3.94
CA PHE A 49 3.65 -6.60 -3.65
C PHE A 49 3.97 -5.80 -4.92
N ASN A 50 4.52 -6.44 -5.94
CA ASN A 50 4.84 -5.82 -7.23
C ASN A 50 3.62 -5.13 -7.88
N HIS A 51 2.43 -5.72 -7.75
CA HIS A 51 1.20 -5.14 -8.30
C HIS A 51 0.81 -3.88 -7.54
N LEU A 52 0.97 -3.87 -6.21
CA LEU A 52 0.70 -2.70 -5.37
C LEU A 52 1.58 -1.52 -5.74
N VAL A 53 2.87 -1.76 -6.01
CA VAL A 53 3.83 -0.68 -6.30
C VAL A 53 4.01 -0.41 -7.80
N GLY A 54 3.28 -1.07 -8.69
CA GLY A 54 3.33 -0.81 -10.13
C GLY A 54 4.59 -1.30 -10.83
N ILE A 55 5.16 -2.43 -10.38
CA ILE A 55 6.31 -3.10 -10.97
C ILE A 55 5.83 -4.24 -11.90
N ASP A 56 6.19 -4.17 -13.17
CA ASP A 56 6.01 -5.23 -14.15
C ASP A 56 7.06 -6.34 -13.95
N ILE A 57 6.57 -7.51 -13.55
CA ILE A 57 7.39 -8.67 -13.22
C ILE A 57 8.13 -9.24 -14.43
N ASN A 58 7.60 -9.06 -15.63
CA ASN A 58 8.19 -9.60 -16.86
C ASN A 58 9.33 -8.71 -17.38
N ARG A 59 9.52 -7.53 -16.78
CA ARG A 59 10.52 -6.52 -17.15
C ARG A 59 11.53 -6.26 -16.03
N CYS A 60 11.48 -7.06 -14.97
CA CYS A 60 12.49 -7.06 -13.91
C CYS A 60 13.70 -7.90 -14.34
N ASN A 61 14.90 -7.49 -13.92
CA ASN A 61 16.10 -8.29 -14.14
C ASN A 61 16.28 -9.39 -13.07
N VAL A 62 15.42 -9.38 -12.05
CA VAL A 62 15.35 -10.42 -11.02
C VAL A 62 13.93 -10.95 -10.89
N LYS A 63 13.79 -12.16 -10.32
CA LYS A 63 12.48 -12.79 -10.13
C LYS A 63 11.59 -11.96 -9.17
N PRO A 64 10.25 -11.99 -9.33
CA PRO A 64 9.35 -11.11 -8.57
C PRO A 64 9.44 -11.22 -7.05
N TRP A 65 9.55 -12.45 -6.53
CA TRP A 65 9.71 -12.67 -5.09
C TRP A 65 11.08 -12.20 -4.57
N VAL A 66 12.09 -12.12 -5.44
CA VAL A 66 13.42 -11.58 -5.11
C VAL A 66 13.33 -10.06 -4.98
N VAL A 67 12.52 -9.39 -5.79
CA VAL A 67 12.27 -7.94 -5.67
C VAL A 67 11.77 -7.61 -4.26
N TYR A 68 10.73 -8.29 -3.79
CA TYR A 68 10.18 -8.05 -2.45
C TYR A 68 11.21 -8.33 -1.35
N LYS A 69 11.91 -9.47 -1.42
CA LYS A 69 12.95 -9.83 -0.43
C LYS A 69 14.09 -8.80 -0.39
N LYS A 70 14.61 -8.40 -1.54
CA LYS A 70 15.66 -7.37 -1.63
C LYS A 70 15.16 -6.00 -1.15
N ALA A 71 13.91 -5.65 -1.48
CA ALA A 71 13.31 -4.39 -1.02
C ALA A 71 13.20 -4.35 0.52
N LEU A 72 12.74 -5.46 1.12
CA LEU A 72 12.63 -5.58 2.57
C LEU A 72 14.00 -5.50 3.27
N ALA A 73 14.99 -6.22 2.71
CA ALA A 73 16.38 -6.19 3.18
C ALA A 73 17.10 -4.84 2.90
N GLY A 74 16.52 -3.94 2.10
CA GLY A 74 17.15 -2.68 1.70
C GLY A 74 18.30 -2.82 0.69
N THR A 75 18.41 -3.97 0.02
CA THR A 75 19.47 -4.31 -0.94
C THR A 75 19.02 -4.23 -2.40
N LEU A 76 17.78 -3.79 -2.66
CA LEU A 76 17.26 -3.59 -4.01
C LEU A 76 18.03 -2.48 -4.73
N THR A 77 18.38 -2.71 -6.00
CA THR A 77 19.13 -1.77 -6.83
C THR A 77 18.32 -1.31 -8.06
N PRO A 78 18.71 -0.21 -8.72
CA PRO A 78 18.10 0.19 -9.99
C PRO A 78 18.23 -0.88 -11.08
N HIS A 79 19.36 -1.60 -11.10
CA HIS A 79 19.60 -2.68 -12.05
C HIS A 79 18.61 -3.84 -11.85
N ASP A 80 18.30 -4.20 -10.61
CA ASP A 80 17.32 -5.26 -10.32
C ASP A 80 15.94 -4.96 -10.92
N LEU A 81 15.52 -3.68 -10.88
CA LEU A 81 14.26 -3.23 -11.44
C LEU A 81 14.30 -3.05 -12.95
N GLY A 82 15.46 -2.74 -13.54
CA GLY A 82 15.58 -2.54 -15.00
C GLY A 82 14.55 -1.54 -15.54
N SER A 83 13.77 -1.98 -16.53
CA SER A 83 12.69 -1.21 -17.16
C SER A 83 11.28 -1.57 -16.65
N SER A 84 11.18 -2.21 -15.48
CA SER A 84 9.92 -2.73 -14.91
C SER A 84 8.94 -1.69 -14.40
N LEU A 85 9.35 -0.44 -14.24
CA LEU A 85 8.45 0.60 -13.74
C LEU A 85 7.37 0.87 -14.80
N SER A 86 6.14 0.46 -14.48
CA SER A 86 4.97 0.70 -15.33
C SER A 86 4.61 2.18 -15.38
N GLN A 87 3.79 2.58 -16.35
CA GLN A 87 3.27 3.94 -16.44
C GLN A 87 2.46 4.37 -15.20
N TYR A 88 1.90 3.40 -14.46
CA TYR A 88 1.12 3.64 -13.25
C TYR A 88 1.97 3.64 -11.97
N PHE A 89 3.29 3.46 -12.07
CA PHE A 89 4.18 3.45 -10.91
C PHE A 89 3.98 4.69 -10.01
N PRO A 90 3.93 5.95 -10.52
CA PRO A 90 3.78 7.13 -9.67
C PRO A 90 2.47 7.15 -8.87
N SER A 91 1.34 6.80 -9.50
CA SER A 91 0.04 6.78 -8.84
C SER A 91 -0.07 5.64 -7.83
N LYS A 92 0.41 4.45 -8.18
CA LYS A 92 0.42 3.26 -7.31
C LYS A 92 1.29 3.43 -6.07
N ILE A 93 2.50 4.00 -6.21
CA ILE A 93 3.36 4.35 -5.06
C ILE A 93 2.67 5.34 -4.12
N THR A 94 1.97 6.33 -4.68
CA THR A 94 1.25 7.34 -3.88
C THR A 94 0.09 6.71 -3.11
N ALA A 95 -0.76 5.93 -3.78
CA ALA A 95 -1.88 5.23 -3.16
C ALA A 95 -1.40 4.24 -2.07
N ALA A 96 -0.37 3.44 -2.36
CA ALA A 96 0.20 2.51 -1.39
C ALA A 96 0.75 3.23 -0.15
N ARG A 97 1.36 4.41 -0.32
CA ARG A 97 1.85 5.22 0.80
C ARG A 97 0.70 5.77 1.64
N MET A 98 -0.37 6.26 1.01
CA MET A 98 -1.57 6.74 1.72
C MET A 98 -2.24 5.61 2.52
N MET A 99 -2.39 4.44 1.92
CA MET A 99 -2.96 3.27 2.58
C MET A 99 -2.11 2.81 3.76
N ASN A 100 -0.79 2.76 3.57
CA ASN A 100 0.14 2.42 4.64
C ASN A 100 0.10 3.43 5.80
N ALA A 101 -0.03 4.73 5.49
CA ALA A 101 -0.18 5.78 6.50
C ALA A 101 -1.52 5.63 7.24
N PHE A 102 -2.63 5.45 6.51
CA PHE A 102 -3.96 5.27 7.07
C PHE A 102 -4.00 4.09 8.04
N ILE A 103 -3.50 2.92 7.64
CA ILE A 103 -3.51 1.73 8.49
C ILE A 103 -2.57 1.87 9.68
N SER A 104 -1.46 2.61 9.55
CA SER A 104 -0.56 2.87 10.68
C SER A 104 -1.14 3.79 11.77
N THR A 105 -2.18 4.57 11.44
CA THR A 105 -2.82 5.52 12.37
C THR A 105 -4.25 5.15 12.74
N ALA A 106 -4.83 4.13 12.09
CA ALA A 106 -6.16 3.64 12.40
C ALA A 106 -6.20 3.07 13.82
N THR A 107 -6.95 3.72 14.72
CA THR A 107 -7.09 3.35 16.13
C THR A 107 -8.01 2.15 16.35
N HIS A 108 -8.85 1.81 15.35
CA HIS A 108 -9.71 0.64 15.37
C HIS A 108 -9.67 -0.06 14.00
N VAL A 109 -8.99 -1.20 13.97
CA VAL A 109 -9.11 -2.20 12.89
C VAL A 109 -9.93 -3.34 13.49
N SER A 110 -11.22 -3.40 13.19
CA SER A 110 -12.07 -4.52 13.63
C SER A 110 -11.92 -5.69 12.67
N GLU A 111 -11.64 -6.87 13.20
CA GLU A 111 -11.70 -8.13 12.46
C GLU A 111 -13.15 -8.39 12.03
N VAL A 112 -13.37 -8.61 10.73
CA VAL A 112 -14.71 -8.91 10.20
C VAL A 112 -14.89 -10.42 10.23
N ASN A 113 -15.82 -10.91 11.05
CA ASN A 113 -16.20 -12.32 11.06
C ASN A 113 -17.33 -12.55 10.04
N PRO A 114 -17.06 -13.24 8.91
CA PRO A 114 -18.06 -13.43 7.85
C PRO A 114 -19.27 -14.29 8.28
N HIS A 115 -19.18 -15.01 9.39
CA HIS A 115 -20.26 -15.87 9.91
C HIS A 115 -21.08 -15.22 11.04
N ARG A 116 -20.70 -14.04 11.52
CA ARG A 116 -21.47 -13.27 12.51
C ARG A 116 -21.81 -11.91 11.91
N GLN A 117 -23.01 -11.81 11.32
CA GLN A 117 -23.58 -10.56 10.78
C GLN A 117 -23.72 -9.40 11.79
N LYS A 118 -23.33 -9.57 13.07
CA LYS A 118 -23.43 -8.55 14.11
C LYS A 118 -22.08 -8.32 14.82
N SER A 119 -21.19 -7.58 14.16
CA SER A 119 -20.34 -6.59 14.81
C SER A 119 -19.74 -5.65 13.77
N MET A 120 -20.60 -4.86 13.14
CA MET A 120 -20.18 -3.78 12.26
C MET A 120 -19.91 -2.53 13.12
N ARG A 121 -18.64 -2.18 13.34
CA ARG A 121 -18.24 -0.81 13.67
C ARG A 121 -16.89 -0.51 13.02
N ILE A 122 -16.92 0.26 11.94
CA ILE A 122 -15.78 1.09 11.54
C ILE A 122 -16.28 2.53 11.46
N TYR A 123 -15.79 3.37 12.37
CA TYR A 123 -15.81 4.82 12.23
C TYR A 123 -14.44 5.24 11.68
N GLY A 124 -14.38 5.59 10.40
CA GLY A 124 -13.22 6.26 9.81
C GLY A 124 -13.43 7.77 9.86
N CYS A 125 -12.93 8.44 10.91
CA CYS A 125 -12.80 9.90 10.89
C CYS A 125 -11.46 10.32 11.51
N ARG A 126 -10.58 10.87 10.66
CA ARG A 126 -9.97 12.16 10.99
C ARG A 126 -9.80 12.93 9.70
N ALA A 127 -10.60 13.99 9.55
CA ALA A 127 -10.30 15.06 8.62
C ALA A 127 -8.84 15.48 8.84
N MET A 128 -8.01 15.38 7.81
CA MET A 128 -6.78 16.18 7.82
C MET A 128 -7.27 17.63 7.73
N GLN A 129 -7.27 18.35 8.84
CA GLN A 129 -7.16 19.80 8.77
C GLN A 129 -5.85 20.08 8.03
N LEU A 130 -5.97 20.43 6.74
CA LEU A 130 -4.96 21.25 6.10
C LEU A 130 -4.89 22.51 6.96
N SER A 131 -3.85 22.61 7.79
CA SER A 131 -3.47 23.88 8.37
C SER A 131 -3.17 24.82 7.21
N SER A 132 -4.13 25.65 6.84
CA SER A 132 -3.87 26.86 6.08
C SER A 132 -2.83 27.67 6.86
N PRO A 133 -1.72 28.12 6.25
CA PRO A 133 -0.86 29.07 6.92
C PRO A 133 -1.70 30.32 7.18
N SER A 134 -1.83 30.66 8.46
CA SER A 134 -2.33 31.96 8.89
C SER A 134 -1.46 33.02 8.24
N VAL A 135 -2.12 33.85 7.43
CA VAL A 135 -1.58 35.10 6.88
C VAL A 135 -1.14 35.95 8.06
N ALA A 136 0.13 36.35 8.06
CA ALA A 136 0.67 37.35 8.98
C ALA A 136 0.21 38.74 8.57
#